data_AF-A0AAN6N5D7-F1
#
_entry.id   AF-A0AAN6N5D7-F1
#
_cell.length_a   1.000
_cell.length_b   1.000
_cell.length_c   1.000
_cell.angle_alpha   90.00
_cell.angle_beta   90.00
_cell.angle_gamma   90.00
#
_symmetry.space_group_name_H-M   'P 1'
#
loop_
_entity.id
_entity.type
_entity.pdbx_description
1 polymer ?
#
loop_
_entity_poly.entity_id
_entity_poly.type
_entity_poly.pdbx_seq_one_letter_code
_entity_poly.pdbx_strand_id
1 'polypeptide(L)'
;MSHNKSGYWISNRPTPAILLEYVKGKSLHDLSPKELNSSRLLKELQAMYDMLTKNRIVHRDLQLHKFFRVGQKIVALNFEFSHFLPSDVINELKLKDLKDLIAPKAAVKDTLVLY
;
A
#
# COMPACT_ATOMS: atom_id res chain seq x y z
N MET A 1 8.13 -17.95 -52.36
CA MET A 1 7.57 -16.57 -52.33
C MET A 1 6.51 -16.55 -51.23
N SER A 2 6.84 -16.18 -49.99
CA SER A 2 6.84 -14.82 -49.41
C SER A 2 5.50 -14.08 -49.52
N HIS A 3 4.78 -13.97 -48.39
CA HIS A 3 4.13 -12.77 -47.82
C HIS A 3 3.46 -13.19 -46.47
N ASN A 4 4.06 -13.01 -45.28
CA ASN A 4 4.42 -11.81 -44.50
C ASN A 4 3.24 -11.21 -43.66
N LYS A 5 3.32 -11.43 -42.34
CA LYS A 5 2.88 -10.61 -41.18
C LYS A 5 1.37 -10.41 -40.92
N SER A 6 0.82 -11.20 -39.98
CA SER A 6 -0.24 -10.72 -39.09
C SER A 6 0.39 -9.88 -37.97
N GLY A 7 0.45 -8.57 -38.18
CA GLY A 7 0.97 -7.60 -37.21
C GLY A 7 0.09 -7.48 -35.97
N TYR A 8 0.72 -7.33 -34.81
CA TYR A 8 0.06 -6.88 -33.59
C TYR A 8 -0.32 -5.40 -33.73
N TRP A 9 -1.57 -5.07 -33.48
CA TRP A 9 -2.01 -3.67 -33.35
C TRP A 9 -1.69 -3.19 -31.94
N ILE A 10 -0.68 -2.35 -31.79
CA ILE A 10 -0.45 -1.59 -30.56
C ILE A 10 -1.37 -0.37 -30.63
N SER A 11 -2.26 -0.22 -29.67
CA SER A 11 -3.09 0.97 -29.51
C SER A 11 -2.20 2.20 -29.31
N ASN A 12 -2.25 3.16 -30.25
CA ASN A 12 -1.60 4.48 -30.15
C ASN A 12 -2.21 5.41 -29.07
N ARG A 13 -3.09 4.89 -28.20
CA ARG A 13 -3.64 5.70 -27.11
C ARG A 13 -2.52 5.96 -26.10
N PRO A 14 -2.26 7.20 -25.68
CA PRO A 14 -1.35 7.46 -24.57
C PRO A 14 -1.84 6.62 -23.40
N THR A 15 -0.97 5.79 -22.84
CA THR A 15 -1.25 5.10 -21.59
C THR A 15 -1.64 6.19 -20.58
N PRO A 16 -2.85 6.15 -20.00
CA PRO A 16 -3.26 7.17 -19.04
C PRO A 16 -2.25 7.16 -17.90
N ALA A 17 -1.49 8.24 -17.79
CA ALA A 17 -0.45 8.41 -16.79
C ALA A 17 -0.89 9.55 -15.86
N ILE A 18 -0.82 9.28 -14.56
CA ILE A 18 -1.03 10.29 -13.53
C ILE A 18 0.35 10.71 -13.04
N LEU A 19 0.69 11.98 -13.21
CA LEU A 19 1.88 12.55 -12.60
C LEU A 19 1.58 12.81 -11.12
N LEU A 20 2.33 12.15 -10.24
CA LEU A 20 2.25 12.33 -8.80
C LEU A 20 3.48 13.08 -8.30
N GLU A 21 3.32 13.81 -7.20
CA GLU A 21 4.45 14.39 -6.49
C GLU A 21 5.40 13.28 -6.02
N TYR A 22 6.70 13.46 -6.26
CA TYR A 22 7.69 12.52 -5.75
C TYR A 22 7.82 12.67 -4.24
N VAL A 23 7.62 11.56 -3.53
CA VAL A 23 7.73 11.53 -2.07
C VAL A 23 8.88 10.61 -1.66
N LYS A 24 9.90 11.17 -1.00
CA LYS A 24 11.04 10.41 -0.48
C LYS A 24 10.63 9.67 0.80
N GLY A 25 10.40 8.37 0.70
CA GLY A 25 10.00 7.52 1.83
C GLY A 25 10.55 6.11 1.76
N LYS A 26 10.30 5.33 2.82
CA LYS A 26 10.55 3.88 2.85
C LYS A 26 9.23 3.13 2.83
N SER A 27 9.13 2.13 1.98
CA SER A 27 8.00 1.21 1.97
C SER A 27 7.86 0.48 3.31
N LEU A 28 6.64 0.22 3.78
CA LEU A 28 6.40 -0.59 5.00
C LEU A 28 6.97 -2.01 4.84
N HIS A 29 7.03 -2.52 3.61
CA HIS A 29 7.70 -3.78 3.33
C HIS A 29 9.21 -3.74 3.68
N ASP A 30 9.86 -2.59 3.63
CA ASP A 30 11.30 -2.49 3.82
C ASP A 30 11.69 -1.95 5.21
N LEU A 31 10.69 -1.73 6.08
CA LEU A 31 10.94 -1.34 7.47
C LEU A 31 11.42 -2.54 8.29
N SER A 32 12.32 -2.27 9.24
CA SER A 32 12.77 -3.29 10.18
C SER A 32 11.62 -3.77 11.09
N PRO A 33 11.69 -5.00 11.64
CA PRO A 33 10.69 -5.50 12.57
C PRO A 33 10.45 -4.56 13.78
N LYS A 34 11.51 -3.90 14.28
CA LYS A 34 11.42 -2.93 15.37
C LYS A 34 10.63 -1.68 14.98
N GLU A 35 10.81 -1.20 13.74
CA GLU A 35 10.05 -0.05 13.22
C GLU A 35 8.58 -0.42 12.98
N LEU A 36 8.33 -1.62 12.46
CA LEU A 36 6.99 -2.17 12.23
C LEU A 36 6.19 -2.34 13.54
N ASN A 37 6.84 -2.79 14.61
CA ASN A 37 6.24 -2.89 15.94
C ASN A 37 6.24 -1.58 16.74
N SER A 38 6.68 -0.47 16.16
CA SER A 38 6.71 0.78 16.91
C SER A 38 5.30 1.32 17.14
N SER A 39 4.99 1.69 18.39
CA SER A 39 3.72 2.33 18.75
C SER A 39 3.48 3.61 17.95
N ARG A 40 4.57 4.28 17.55
CA ARG A 40 4.55 5.43 16.66
C ARG A 40 4.00 5.07 15.27
N LEU A 41 4.48 4.01 14.63
CA LEU A 41 3.98 3.59 13.32
C LEU A 41 2.48 3.28 13.37
N LEU A 42 2.02 2.61 14.44
CA LEU A 42 0.60 2.29 14.61
C LEU A 42 -0.27 3.55 14.73
N LYS A 43 0.23 4.60 15.40
CA LYS A 43 -0.45 5.91 15.44
C LYS A 43 -0.45 6.60 14.09
N GLU A 44 0.66 6.56 13.36
CA GLU A 44 0.77 7.13 12.01
C GLU A 44 -0.20 6.42 11.02
N LEU A 45 -0.35 5.09 11.14
CA LEU A 45 -1.34 4.31 10.37
C LEU A 45 -2.77 4.69 10.74
N GLN A 46 -3.10 4.79 12.03
CA GLN A 46 -4.42 5.20 12.49
C GLN A 46 -4.79 6.58 11.93
N ALA A 47 -3.88 7.56 12.04
CA ALA A 47 -4.12 8.91 11.53
C ALA A 47 -4.37 8.95 10.02
N MET A 48 -3.68 8.10 9.24
CA MET A 48 -3.92 7.97 7.81
C MET A 48 -5.32 7.41 7.53
N TYR A 49 -5.76 6.36 8.23
CA TYR A 49 -7.11 5.80 8.05
C TYR A 49 -8.22 6.74 8.54
N ASP A 50 -7.99 7.51 9.60
CA ASP A 50 -8.91 8.55 10.06
C ASP A 50 -9.11 9.61 8.97
N MET A 51 -8.02 10.00 8.30
CA MET A 51 -8.06 10.91 7.15
C MET A 51 -8.82 10.29 5.97
N LEU A 52 -8.60 9.01 5.64
CA LEU A 52 -9.35 8.33 4.58
C LEU A 52 -10.86 8.30 4.90
N THR A 53 -11.22 8.00 6.15
CA THR A 53 -12.62 7.98 6.62
C THR A 53 -13.26 9.35 6.52
N LYS A 54 -12.56 10.40 6.96
CA LYS A 54 -13.03 11.80 6.84
C LYS A 54 -13.31 12.19 5.39
N ASN A 55 -12.48 11.70 4.46
CA ASN A 55 -12.66 11.94 3.03
C ASN A 55 -13.60 10.92 2.35
N ARG A 56 -14.23 10.03 3.12
CA ARG A 56 -15.12 8.97 2.62
C ARG A 56 -14.46 8.04 1.61
N ILE A 57 -13.15 7.82 1.70
CA ILE A 57 -12.40 6.93 0.81
C ILE A 57 -12.08 5.63 1.55
N VAL A 58 -12.25 4.51 0.87
CA VAL A 58 -11.83 3.18 1.33
C VAL A 58 -10.69 2.70 0.43
N HIS A 59 -9.49 2.56 1.00
CA HIS A 59 -8.34 1.97 0.30
C HIS A 59 -8.35 0.45 0.47
N ARG A 60 -8.51 -0.29 -0.64
CA ARG A 60 -8.66 -1.76 -0.60
C ARG A 60 -7.34 -2.52 -0.69
N ASP A 61 -6.28 -1.85 -1.09
CA ASP A 61 -5.07 -2.49 -1.57
C ASP A 61 -4.00 -2.57 -0.49
N LEU A 62 -4.15 -3.54 0.41
CA LEU A 62 -3.40 -3.60 1.67
C LEU A 62 -1.97 -4.15 1.56
N GLN A 63 -1.40 -4.19 0.36
CA GLN A 63 -0.05 -4.71 0.17
C GLN A 63 0.98 -3.75 0.79
N LEU A 64 1.88 -4.26 1.65
CA LEU A 64 2.81 -3.41 2.41
C LEU A 64 3.72 -2.51 1.54
N HIS A 65 4.00 -2.91 0.31
CA HIS A 65 4.80 -2.10 -0.63
C HIS A 65 4.07 -0.89 -1.21
N LYS A 66 2.76 -0.75 -0.93
CA LYS A 66 1.93 0.39 -1.34
C LYS A 66 1.81 1.44 -0.25
N PHE A 67 2.37 1.19 0.92
CA PHE A 67 2.40 2.13 2.03
C PHE A 67 3.82 2.59 2.26
N PHE A 68 4.03 3.89 2.31
CA PHE A 68 5.34 4.50 2.47
C PHE A 68 5.36 5.36 3.72
N ARG A 69 6.34 5.13 4.57
CA ARG A 69 6.67 6.02 5.67
C ARG A 69 7.51 7.18 5.16
N VAL A 70 6.98 8.39 5.32
CA VAL A 70 7.56 9.64 4.83
C VAL A 70 7.62 10.60 6.02
N GLY A 71 8.81 10.75 6.59
CA GLY A 71 8.98 11.52 7.83
C GLY A 71 8.12 10.93 8.96
N GLN A 72 7.05 11.64 9.35
CA GLN A 72 6.12 11.25 10.42
C GLN A 72 4.71 10.89 9.90
N LYS A 73 4.58 10.56 8.61
CA LYS A 73 3.30 10.24 7.97
C LYS A 73 3.40 8.94 7.19
N ILE A 74 2.26 8.28 7.00
CA ILE A 74 2.12 7.18 6.04
C ILE A 74 1.39 7.70 4.80
N VAL A 75 1.96 7.41 3.63
CA VAL A 75 1.36 7.66 2.32
C VAL A 75 0.96 6.31 1.74
N ALA A 76 -0.33 6.16 1.44
CA ALA A 76 -0.82 5.03 0.64
C ALA A 76 -0.73 5.39 -0.86
N LEU A 77 -0.34 4.43 -1.68
CA LEU A 77 -0.33 4.52 -3.13
C LEU A 77 -1.35 3.56 -3.72
N ASN A 78 -1.57 3.70 -5.03
CA ASN A 78 -2.47 2.85 -5.82
C ASN A 78 -3.93 2.88 -5.34
N PHE A 79 -4.64 3.95 -5.68
CA PHE A 79 -6.06 4.11 -5.36
C PHE A 79 -7.01 3.53 -6.42
N GLU A 80 -6.50 2.81 -7.43
CA GLU A 80 -7.30 2.26 -8.56
C GLU A 80 -8.52 1.43 -8.10
N PHE A 81 -8.38 0.69 -7.00
CA PHE A 81 -9.45 -0.14 -6.43
C PHE A 81 -10.16 0.49 -5.23
N SER A 82 -10.00 1.81 -5.04
CA SER A 82 -10.63 2.51 -3.92
C SER A 82 -12.09 2.84 -4.22
N HIS A 83 -12.91 2.89 -3.18
CA HIS A 83 -14.33 3.23 -3.30
C HIS A 83 -14.71 4.34 -2.33
N PHE A 84 -15.83 5.00 -2.61
CA PHE A 84 -16.42 5.95 -1.68
C PHE A 84 -17.30 5.25 -0.66
N LEU A 85 -17.37 5.76 0.57
CA LEU A 85 -18.36 5.34 1.56
C LEU A 85 -19.78 5.81 1.13
N PRO A 86 -20.85 5.02 1.37
CA PRO A 86 -20.91 3.83 2.25
C PRO A 86 -20.72 2.54 1.45
N SER A 87 -19.48 2.05 1.41
CA SER A 87 -19.18 0.69 1.00
C SER A 87 -19.46 -0.24 2.18
N ASP A 88 -19.86 -1.48 1.92
CA ASP A 88 -19.95 -2.54 2.96
C ASP A 88 -18.61 -2.79 3.67
N VAL A 89 -17.52 -2.27 3.09
CA VAL A 89 -16.18 -2.27 3.65
C VAL A 89 -15.89 -0.93 4.34
N ILE A 90 -15.57 -0.98 5.63
CA ILE A 90 -15.16 0.20 6.42
C ILE A 90 -13.65 0.23 6.65
N ASN A 91 -13.11 1.43 6.84
CA ASN A 91 -11.67 1.68 7.05
C ASN A 91 -11.12 1.03 8.32
N GLU A 92 -11.94 0.86 9.36
CA GLU A 92 -11.53 0.17 10.59
C GLU A 92 -11.17 -1.30 10.33
N LEU A 93 -11.97 -2.00 9.52
CA LEU A 93 -11.69 -3.37 9.11
C LEU A 93 -10.41 -3.43 8.27
N LYS A 94 -10.23 -2.47 7.35
CA LYS A 94 -9.03 -2.43 6.50
C LYS A 94 -7.76 -2.10 7.28
N LEU A 95 -7.85 -1.26 8.30
CA LEU A 95 -6.75 -1.02 9.22
C LEU A 95 -6.42 -2.26 10.04
N LYS A 96 -7.44 -3.02 10.48
CA LYS A 96 -7.23 -4.30 11.18
C LYS A 96 -6.50 -5.28 10.26
N ASP A 97 -7.00 -5.51 9.06
CA ASP A 97 -6.39 -6.38 8.05
C ASP A 97 -4.92 -5.99 7.80
N LEU A 98 -4.61 -4.69 7.69
CA LEU A 98 -3.25 -4.20 7.50
C LEU A 98 -2.35 -4.47 8.72
N LYS A 99 -2.87 -4.29 9.94
CA LYS A 99 -2.14 -4.63 11.18
C LYS A 99 -1.84 -6.13 11.25
N ASP A 100 -2.79 -6.96 10.84
CA ASP A 100 -2.62 -8.42 10.80
C ASP A 100 -1.56 -8.84 9.77
N LEU A 101 -1.39 -8.11 8.67
CA LEU A 101 -0.29 -8.31 7.70
C LEU A 101 1.08 -7.86 8.25
N ILE A 102 1.11 -6.83 9.10
CA ILE A 102 2.34 -6.33 9.71
C ILE A 102 2.85 -7.26 10.80
N ALA A 103 1.94 -7.81 11.63
CA ALA A 103 2.25 -8.64 12.79
C ALA A 103 3.27 -9.78 12.52
N PRO A 104 3.11 -10.66 11.50
CA PRO A 104 4.06 -11.75 11.27
C PRO A 104 5.44 -11.23 10.86
N LYS A 105 5.51 -10.15 10.06
CA LYS A 105 6.76 -9.54 9.62
C LYS A 105 7.51 -8.84 10.76
N ALA A 106 6.76 -8.30 11.72
CA ALA A 106 7.32 -7.64 12.89
C ALA A 106 7.78 -8.64 13.98
N ALA A 107 7.30 -9.89 13.92
CA ALA A 107 7.64 -10.96 14.86
C ALA A 107 8.91 -11.77 14.51
N VAL A 108 9.60 -11.47 13.39
CA VAL A 108 10.77 -12.22 12.88
C VAL A 108 12.05 -11.97 13.71
N LYS A 109 11.99 -12.09 15.04
CA LYS A 109 13.16 -12.02 15.93
C LYS A 109 13.60 -13.34 16.53
N ASP A 110 12.78 -14.40 16.50
CA ASP A 110 13.07 -15.60 17.31
C ASP A 110 13.18 -16.90 16.51
N THR A 111 13.22 -16.86 15.18
CA THR A 111 13.33 -18.08 14.36
C THR A 111 14.55 -18.02 13.45
N LEU A 112 15.71 -18.41 14.01
CA LEU A 112 16.83 -19.15 13.38
C LEU A 112 18.15 -18.87 14.10
N VAL A 113 18.38 -19.58 15.21
CA VAL A 113 19.70 -20.11 15.53
C VAL A 113 19.46 -21.55 16.01
N LEU A 114 19.63 -22.51 15.12
CA LEU A 114 19.90 -23.89 15.50
C LEU A 114 21.29 -24.21 14.93
N TYR A 115 22.25 -24.33 15.85
CA TYR A 115 23.56 -24.94 15.61
C TYR A 115 23.38 -26.45 15.40
#